data_AF-A0A7S1DZZ9-F1
#
_entry.id   AF-A0A7S1DZZ9-F1
#
_cell.length_a   1.000
_cell.length_b   1.000
_cell.length_c   1.000
_cell.angle_alpha   90.00
_cell.angle_beta   90.00
_cell.angle_gamma   90.00
#
_symmetry.space_group_name_H-M   'P 1'
#
loop_
_entity.id
_entity.type
_entity.pdbx_description
1 polymer ?
#
loop_
_entity_poly.entity_id
_entity_poly.type
_entity_poly.pdbx_seq_one_letter_code
_entity_poly.pdbx_strand_id
1 'polypeptide(L)'
;GELVEGCVTRLAGTSAVREGNVFRVIFPREIEVTGWWFATSLLGSPAFDPIRFTWEVKDGDNWRVVGASAWRFNAVNGQYFRKGTWVTTEERGAMQRFDQRAPWHWAVSKVAPMFVNSIMFALLILCGIYGFFYAGKFVLGCALLFETFIYFTSAVADTSVQGNWFSFWWWLVIASFLSGTAVIFMRRFFVHLLMVTGFGCLTVGFVEYAWYMWDLAGFLYAVTAGVFILGIAVTLISLRLGAVNSAYLVISDDRFLYEQVWKKLCEDPGFKPSLSELRKQCERALSQRSGQNVQSDKNKAPEVAHLNFLQAFLIRSTDFLVGAVGAFMRATPVLRIMQGGRLEMLLAAKQTNVRTGKRGTLLPFSDSDTYYVRCIDQLYAQASEAEQLLRRKIRKWAFVSQGMLMMEQGELSEQAEWVLWAQAKADKVLENRIRWSKIKEAARAIDKCLKRYDRKIYKLVDICRESLYFQTIADMTQCLKAMSEDIDIVIDRVKNRMTTDEDAALNCGFRFVTVNLRIRSWEAEQRGVESHVCEVRLILIDFAELMTEERHKRYVEYRDKIGA
;
A
#
# COMPACT_ATOMS: atom_id res chain seq x y z
N GLY A 1 53.31 -2.09 -25.94
CA GLY A 1 53.19 -3.46 -26.49
C GLY A 1 51.74 -3.72 -26.77
N GLU A 2 51.43 -4.81 -27.47
CA GLU A 2 50.05 -5.12 -27.86
C GLU A 2 49.46 -6.28 -27.06
N LEU A 3 48.12 -6.32 -27.04
CA LEU A 3 47.35 -7.47 -26.55
C LEU A 3 46.60 -8.09 -27.73
N VAL A 4 47.13 -9.21 -28.22
CA VAL A 4 46.40 -10.10 -29.14
C VAL A 4 45.71 -11.14 -28.25
N GLU A 5 44.38 -11.18 -28.31
CA GLU A 5 43.53 -12.07 -27.47
C GLU A 5 43.73 -11.95 -25.95
N GLY A 6 44.34 -10.87 -25.47
CA GLY A 6 44.64 -10.67 -24.05
C GLY A 6 46.00 -11.20 -23.58
N CYS A 7 46.83 -11.72 -24.50
CA CYS A 7 48.22 -12.11 -24.26
C CYS A 7 49.20 -11.00 -24.68
N VAL A 8 50.27 -10.84 -23.91
CA VAL A 8 51.34 -9.88 -24.19
C VAL A 8 52.23 -10.42 -25.30
N THR A 9 52.11 -9.89 -26.50
CA THR A 9 52.99 -10.22 -27.64
C THR A 9 53.95 -9.08 -27.92
N ARG A 10 55.25 -9.37 -27.94
CA ARG A 10 56.25 -8.49 -28.58
C ARG A 10 56.22 -8.79 -30.07
N LEU A 11 55.62 -7.90 -30.86
CA LEU A 11 55.65 -8.03 -32.31
C LEU A 11 57.07 -7.80 -32.82
N ALA A 12 57.64 -8.81 -33.47
CA ALA A 12 58.92 -8.71 -34.15
C ALA A 12 58.77 -7.82 -35.41
N GLY A 13 59.72 -6.91 -35.64
CA GLY A 13 59.70 -6.02 -36.80
C GLY A 13 58.91 -4.72 -36.64
N THR A 14 58.45 -4.38 -35.42
CA THR A 14 57.76 -3.11 -35.15
C THR A 14 58.76 -1.96 -35.07
N SER A 15 58.60 -0.94 -35.91
CA SER A 15 59.36 0.31 -35.79
C SER A 15 58.56 1.33 -34.99
N ALA A 16 59.12 1.83 -33.89
CA ALA A 16 58.55 2.93 -33.12
C ALA A 16 59.38 4.20 -33.38
N VAL A 17 58.72 5.24 -33.89
CA VAL A 17 59.32 6.57 -34.10
C VAL A 17 58.70 7.53 -33.10
N ARG A 18 59.54 8.22 -32.33
CA ARG A 18 59.11 9.27 -31.42
C ARG A 18 59.25 10.63 -32.12
N GLU A 19 58.11 11.30 -32.34
CA GLU A 19 58.03 12.65 -32.86
C GLU A 19 57.48 13.57 -31.75
N GLY A 20 58.38 14.12 -30.92
CA GLY A 20 57.99 14.93 -29.76
C GLY A 20 57.20 14.15 -28.71
N ASN A 21 55.92 14.50 -28.54
CA ASN A 21 54.97 13.85 -27.63
C ASN A 21 54.14 12.75 -28.31
N VAL A 22 54.38 12.48 -29.59
CA VAL A 22 53.67 11.45 -30.36
C VAL A 22 54.59 10.24 -30.53
N PHE A 23 54.07 9.07 -30.18
CA PHE A 23 54.70 7.79 -30.47
C PHE A 23 53.97 7.15 -31.64
N ARG A 24 54.64 7.07 -32.79
CA ARG A 24 54.11 6.36 -33.97
C ARG A 24 54.67 4.96 -33.98
N VAL A 25 53.77 3.98 -33.99
CA VAL A 25 54.10 2.57 -34.12
C VAL A 25 53.55 2.09 -35.45
N ILE A 26 54.43 1.58 -36.31
CA ILE A 26 54.04 1.08 -37.64
C ILE A 26 54.21 -0.44 -37.63
N PHE A 27 53.15 -1.12 -38.05
CA PHE A 27 53.10 -2.57 -38.16
C PHE A 27 53.29 -2.98 -39.62
N PRO A 28 54.10 -4.01 -39.91
CA PRO A 28 54.37 -4.46 -41.27
C PRO A 28 53.17 -5.18 -41.90
N ARG A 29 52.16 -5.55 -41.10
CA ARG A 29 50.93 -6.22 -41.52
C ARG A 29 49.76 -5.70 -40.69
N GLU A 30 48.56 -5.87 -41.21
CA GLU A 30 47.33 -5.65 -40.47
C GLU A 30 47.27 -6.58 -39.25
N ILE A 31 46.80 -6.04 -38.13
CA ILE A 31 46.78 -6.71 -36.84
C ILE A 31 45.42 -6.48 -36.18
N GLU A 32 44.86 -7.53 -35.60
CA GLU A 32 43.65 -7.43 -34.79
C GLU A 32 44.06 -7.13 -33.35
N VAL A 33 43.72 -5.93 -32.89
CA VAL A 33 44.16 -5.45 -31.59
C VAL A 33 42.98 -5.32 -30.65
N THR A 34 42.99 -6.12 -29.57
CA THR A 34 41.94 -6.08 -28.55
C THR A 34 42.29 -5.17 -27.37
N GLY A 35 43.48 -4.58 -27.40
CA GLY A 35 43.99 -3.73 -26.35
C GLY A 35 45.49 -3.50 -26.47
N TRP A 36 46.05 -2.74 -25.55
CA TRP A 36 47.46 -2.42 -25.52
C TRP A 36 47.94 -2.30 -24.09
N TRP A 37 49.25 -2.21 -23.92
CA TRP A 37 49.82 -1.96 -22.61
C TRP A 37 51.10 -1.15 -22.72
N PHE A 38 51.43 -0.45 -21.64
CA PHE A 38 52.70 0.22 -21.47
C PHE A 38 53.25 -0.09 -20.07
N ALA A 39 54.56 0.07 -19.88
CA ALA A 39 55.17 -0.01 -18.56
C ALA A 39 56.01 1.25 -18.35
N THR A 40 55.99 1.80 -17.15
CA THR A 40 56.83 2.93 -16.78
C THR A 40 58.28 2.49 -16.65
N SER A 41 59.23 3.36 -16.97
CA SER A 41 60.66 3.00 -16.92
C SER A 41 61.14 2.78 -15.48
N LEU A 42 61.81 1.66 -15.18
CA LEU A 42 62.39 1.42 -13.85
C LEU A 42 63.38 2.51 -13.41
N LEU A 43 64.09 3.13 -14.36
CA LEU A 43 65.12 4.14 -14.09
C LEU A 43 64.69 5.57 -14.46
N GLY A 44 63.52 5.73 -15.09
CA GLY A 44 63.03 7.03 -15.57
C GLY A 44 62.37 7.86 -14.46
N SER A 45 62.37 9.18 -14.62
CA SER A 45 61.63 10.09 -13.72
C SER A 45 60.10 9.93 -13.90
N PRO A 46 59.31 9.92 -12.81
CA PRO A 46 57.84 9.93 -12.86
C PRO A 46 57.22 11.09 -13.64
N ALA A 47 57.95 12.21 -13.78
CA ALA A 47 57.50 13.37 -14.54
C ALA A 47 57.24 13.07 -16.03
N PHE A 48 57.76 11.95 -16.55
CA PHE A 48 57.58 11.52 -17.93
C PHE A 48 56.53 10.42 -18.11
N ASP A 49 55.82 10.04 -17.04
CA ASP A 49 54.80 9.01 -17.14
C ASP A 49 53.57 9.53 -17.91
N PRO A 50 53.02 8.71 -18.82
CA PRO A 50 51.90 9.13 -19.65
C PRO A 50 50.62 9.18 -18.82
N ILE A 51 50.27 10.38 -18.35
CA ILE A 51 49.00 10.64 -17.65
C ILE A 51 47.88 11.01 -18.61
N ARG A 52 48.18 11.50 -19.82
CA ARG A 52 47.19 11.83 -20.84
C ARG A 52 47.64 11.32 -22.21
N PHE A 53 46.83 10.50 -22.84
CA PHE A 53 47.16 9.90 -24.14
C PHE A 53 45.89 9.64 -24.94
N THR A 54 46.02 9.65 -26.26
CA THR A 54 45.06 9.11 -27.20
C THR A 54 45.78 8.09 -28.06
N TRP A 55 45.11 6.98 -28.34
CA TRP A 55 45.59 5.96 -29.25
C TRP A 55 44.70 6.00 -30.48
N GLU A 56 45.32 6.35 -31.60
CA GLU A 56 44.66 6.45 -32.88
C GLU A 56 45.22 5.36 -33.78
N VAL A 57 44.33 4.63 -34.42
CA VAL A 57 44.65 3.61 -35.43
C VAL A 57 44.12 4.11 -36.76
N LYS A 58 44.93 3.94 -37.80
CA LYS A 58 44.52 4.23 -39.17
C LYS A 58 43.87 2.97 -39.74
N ASP A 59 42.56 3.04 -39.97
CA ASP A 59 41.75 2.00 -40.61
C ASP A 59 41.38 2.48 -42.02
N GLY A 60 42.04 1.92 -43.03
CA GLY A 60 42.02 2.44 -44.40
C GLY A 60 42.64 3.84 -44.50
N ASP A 61 41.88 4.81 -45.01
CA ASP A 61 42.30 6.22 -45.09
C ASP A 61 41.93 7.06 -43.87
N ASN A 62 41.12 6.51 -42.96
CA ASN A 62 40.59 7.25 -41.83
C ASN A 62 41.34 6.93 -40.53
N TRP A 63 41.72 7.96 -39.80
CA TRP A 63 42.18 7.82 -38.42
C TRP A 63 40.98 7.69 -37.49
N ARG A 64 41.04 6.72 -36.58
CA ARG A 64 40.03 6.51 -35.53
C ARG A 64 40.70 6.40 -34.19
N VAL A 65 40.13 7.02 -33.18
CA VAL A 65 40.57 6.86 -31.79
C VAL A 65 40.08 5.50 -31.31
N VAL A 66 41.00 4.63 -30.90
CA VAL A 66 40.75 3.27 -30.39
C VAL A 66 41.23 3.06 -28.95
N GLY A 67 41.72 4.14 -28.32
CA GLY A 67 42.16 4.15 -26.93
C GLY A 67 42.37 5.58 -26.43
N ALA A 68 42.24 5.82 -25.13
CA ALA A 68 42.68 7.07 -24.51
C ALA A 68 42.90 6.90 -23.01
N SER A 69 43.56 7.88 -22.40
CA SER A 69 43.85 7.94 -20.96
C SER A 69 42.61 8.06 -20.08
N ALA A 70 41.45 8.29 -20.68
CA ALA A 70 40.18 7.91 -20.09
C ALA A 70 39.31 7.30 -21.17
N TRP A 71 38.59 6.25 -20.83
CA TRP A 71 37.63 5.63 -21.73
C TRP A 71 36.41 5.19 -20.94
N ARG A 72 35.27 5.07 -21.63
CA ARG A 72 34.01 4.60 -21.05
C ARG A 72 33.30 3.72 -22.05
N PHE A 73 32.61 2.70 -21.57
CA PHE A 73 31.76 1.85 -22.40
C PHE A 73 30.31 2.32 -22.37
N ASN A 74 29.68 2.36 -23.56
CA ASN A 74 28.25 2.61 -23.76
C ASN A 74 27.64 1.39 -24.47
N ALA A 75 26.52 0.88 -23.95
CA ALA A 75 25.84 -0.29 -24.50
C ALA A 75 25.31 -0.08 -25.93
N VAL A 76 25.04 1.16 -26.36
CA VAL A 76 24.46 1.46 -27.68
C VAL A 76 25.53 1.65 -28.75
N ASN A 77 26.64 2.30 -28.41
CA ASN A 77 27.63 2.76 -29.38
C ASN A 77 29.06 2.21 -29.13
N GLY A 78 29.24 1.32 -28.14
CA GLY A 78 30.53 0.73 -27.80
C GLY A 78 31.41 1.63 -26.92
N GLN A 79 32.73 1.52 -27.07
CA GLN A 79 33.69 2.30 -26.28
C GLN A 79 33.85 3.74 -26.79
N TYR A 80 33.82 4.70 -25.88
CA TYR A 80 34.13 6.10 -26.12
C TYR A 80 35.41 6.51 -25.39
N PHE A 81 36.32 7.14 -26.12
CA PHE A 81 37.62 7.57 -25.62
C PHE A 81 37.59 9.09 -25.32
N ARG A 82 38.03 9.48 -24.12
CA ARG A 82 38.06 10.87 -23.63
C ARG A 82 39.49 11.31 -23.33
N LYS A 83 39.74 12.62 -23.43
CA LYS A 83 40.96 13.26 -22.91
C LYS A 83 40.89 13.42 -21.40
N GLY A 84 40.94 12.32 -20.64
CA GLY A 84 41.05 12.33 -19.18
C GLY A 84 42.48 12.05 -18.71
N THR A 85 42.71 12.07 -17.40
CA THR A 85 43.98 11.63 -16.80
C THR A 85 43.91 10.15 -16.42
N TRP A 86 44.83 9.35 -16.95
CA TRP A 86 45.07 7.98 -16.50
C TRP A 86 45.90 8.02 -15.23
N VAL A 87 45.46 7.30 -14.20
CA VAL A 87 46.20 7.18 -12.95
C VAL A 87 47.23 6.08 -13.15
N THR A 88 48.40 6.46 -13.66
CA THR A 88 49.55 5.57 -13.75
C THR A 88 49.96 5.15 -12.34
N THR A 89 50.20 3.86 -12.10
CA THR A 89 50.64 3.39 -10.78
C THR A 89 51.99 4.00 -10.44
N GLU A 90 52.19 4.37 -9.17
CA GLU A 90 53.49 4.84 -8.68
C GLU A 90 54.55 3.72 -8.71
N GLU A 91 54.11 2.46 -8.73
CA GLU A 91 54.98 1.30 -8.89
C GLU A 91 55.65 1.30 -10.28
N ARG A 92 56.95 1.56 -10.30
CA ARG A 92 57.76 1.62 -11.54
C ARG A 92 57.88 0.25 -12.18
N GLY A 93 57.79 0.20 -13.50
CA GLY A 93 57.85 -1.07 -14.25
C GLY A 93 56.56 -1.88 -14.22
N ALA A 94 55.55 -1.45 -13.46
CA ALA A 94 54.24 -2.06 -13.48
C ALA A 94 53.62 -1.96 -14.88
N MET A 95 53.04 -3.06 -15.34
CA MET A 95 52.37 -3.14 -16.63
C MET A 95 50.98 -2.49 -16.53
N GLN A 96 50.81 -1.37 -17.22
CA GLN A 96 49.55 -0.69 -17.41
C GLN A 96 48.83 -1.29 -18.60
N ARG A 97 47.77 -2.07 -18.34
CA ARG A 97 46.97 -2.76 -19.37
C ARG A 97 45.74 -1.93 -19.75
N PHE A 98 45.50 -1.83 -21.04
CA PHE A 98 44.31 -1.24 -21.63
C PHE A 98 43.59 -2.29 -22.47
N ASP A 99 42.37 -2.65 -22.09
CA ASP A 99 41.55 -3.64 -22.79
C ASP A 99 40.38 -2.93 -23.49
N GLN A 100 40.22 -3.16 -24.79
CA GLN A 100 39.08 -2.63 -25.56
C GLN A 100 37.79 -3.45 -25.34
N ARG A 101 37.86 -4.55 -24.59
CA ARG A 101 36.66 -5.25 -24.15
C ARG A 101 36.07 -4.50 -22.97
N ALA A 102 34.75 -4.30 -23.01
CA ALA A 102 34.03 -3.85 -21.83
C ALA A 102 34.31 -4.83 -20.68
N PRO A 103 34.54 -4.35 -19.45
CA PRO A 103 34.64 -5.25 -18.32
C PRO A 103 33.33 -6.05 -18.25
N TRP A 104 33.44 -7.38 -18.09
CA TRP A 104 32.27 -8.27 -18.16
C TRP A 104 31.14 -7.82 -17.21
N HIS A 105 31.48 -7.26 -16.04
CA HIS A 105 30.52 -6.79 -15.06
C HIS A 105 29.71 -5.58 -15.55
N TRP A 106 30.24 -4.77 -16.49
CA TRP A 106 29.50 -3.69 -17.15
C TRP A 106 28.57 -4.23 -18.23
N ALA A 107 28.99 -5.24 -18.98
CA ALA A 107 28.10 -5.91 -19.95
C ALA A 107 26.93 -6.60 -19.22
N VAL A 108 27.23 -7.33 -18.14
CA VAL A 108 26.22 -7.98 -17.30
C VAL A 108 25.28 -6.94 -16.67
N SER A 109 25.80 -5.83 -16.15
CA SER A 109 24.97 -4.79 -15.51
C SER A 109 24.04 -4.04 -16.46
N LYS A 110 24.29 -4.11 -17.77
CA LYS A 110 23.42 -3.47 -18.78
C LYS A 110 22.48 -4.46 -19.45
N VAL A 111 23.00 -5.63 -19.85
CA VAL A 111 22.23 -6.63 -20.61
C VAL A 111 21.29 -7.41 -19.69
N ALA A 112 21.76 -7.83 -18.51
CA ALA A 112 20.95 -8.66 -17.62
C ALA A 112 19.70 -7.92 -17.10
N PRO A 113 19.78 -6.65 -16.63
CA PRO A 113 18.58 -5.92 -16.23
C PRO A 113 17.63 -5.67 -17.40
N MET A 114 18.12 -5.37 -18.60
CA MET A 114 17.26 -5.21 -19.78
C MET A 114 16.45 -6.49 -20.05
N PHE A 115 17.12 -7.64 -20.12
CA PHE A 115 16.46 -8.92 -20.38
C PHE A 115 15.45 -9.30 -19.27
N VAL A 116 15.88 -9.18 -18.02
CA VAL A 116 15.04 -9.48 -16.85
C VAL A 116 13.84 -8.54 -16.82
N ASN A 117 14.05 -7.24 -16.97
CA ASN A 117 12.97 -6.26 -16.94
C ASN A 117 11.99 -6.52 -18.08
N SER A 118 12.45 -6.81 -19.30
CA SER A 118 11.56 -7.15 -20.41
C SER A 118 10.68 -8.38 -20.13
N ILE A 119 11.26 -9.47 -19.62
CA ILE A 119 10.49 -10.68 -19.26
C ILE A 119 9.51 -10.37 -18.13
N MET A 120 9.97 -9.67 -17.10
CA MET A 120 9.16 -9.38 -15.92
C MET A 120 8.03 -8.39 -16.22
N PHE A 121 8.25 -7.40 -17.07
CA PHE A 121 7.19 -6.52 -17.57
C PHE A 121 6.19 -7.28 -18.45
N ALA A 122 6.65 -8.20 -19.30
CA ALA A 122 5.75 -9.07 -20.06
C ALA A 122 4.88 -9.92 -19.13
N LEU A 123 5.47 -10.55 -18.11
CA LEU A 123 4.74 -11.31 -17.08
C LEU A 123 3.78 -10.43 -16.27
N LEU A 124 4.18 -9.21 -15.93
CA LEU A 124 3.33 -8.24 -15.24
C LEU A 124 2.10 -7.86 -16.10
N ILE A 125 2.32 -7.60 -17.40
CA ILE A 125 1.25 -7.32 -18.36
C ILE A 125 0.29 -8.51 -18.45
N LEU A 126 0.82 -9.74 -18.59
CA LEU A 126 0.00 -10.95 -18.61
C LEU A 126 -0.81 -11.11 -17.32
N CYS A 127 -0.19 -10.91 -16.15
CA CYS A 127 -0.91 -10.94 -14.87
C CYS A 127 -2.02 -9.88 -14.81
N GLY A 128 -1.78 -8.69 -15.37
CA GLY A 128 -2.79 -7.64 -15.50
C GLY A 128 -3.96 -8.04 -16.40
N ILE A 129 -3.68 -8.59 -17.59
CA ILE A 129 -4.70 -9.05 -18.56
C ILE A 129 -5.58 -10.15 -17.95
N TYR A 130 -5.01 -11.09 -17.20
CA TYR A 130 -5.75 -12.18 -16.55
C TYR A 130 -6.35 -11.80 -15.18
N GLY A 131 -6.22 -10.55 -14.74
CA GLY A 131 -6.77 -10.09 -13.45
C GLY A 131 -6.04 -10.66 -12.21
N PHE A 132 -4.86 -11.25 -12.37
CA PHE A 132 -4.04 -11.78 -11.30
C PHE A 132 -3.19 -10.70 -10.64
N PHE A 133 -3.83 -9.67 -10.08
CA PHE A 133 -3.14 -8.50 -9.51
C PHE A 133 -2.12 -8.85 -8.42
N TYR A 134 -2.39 -9.87 -7.60
CA TYR A 134 -1.46 -10.30 -6.56
C TYR A 134 -0.23 -11.02 -7.13
N ALA A 135 -0.43 -11.88 -8.14
CA ALA A 135 0.67 -12.53 -8.83
C ALA A 135 1.52 -11.49 -9.56
N GLY A 136 0.90 -10.52 -10.24
CA GLY A 136 1.62 -9.43 -10.90
C GLY A 136 2.46 -8.61 -9.94
N LYS A 137 1.92 -8.25 -8.76
CA LYS A 137 2.69 -7.58 -7.70
C LYS A 137 3.87 -8.43 -7.22
N PHE A 138 3.64 -9.72 -6.99
CA PHE A 138 4.69 -10.62 -6.55
C PHE A 138 5.80 -10.74 -7.61
N VAL A 139 5.44 -10.92 -8.89
CA VAL A 139 6.36 -10.93 -10.03
C VAL A 139 7.18 -9.65 -10.09
N LEU A 140 6.54 -8.48 -9.98
CA LEU A 140 7.23 -7.18 -9.96
C LEU A 140 8.20 -7.07 -8.77
N GLY A 141 7.78 -7.51 -7.59
CA GLY A 141 8.63 -7.53 -6.41
C GLY A 141 9.85 -8.44 -6.58
N CYS A 142 9.65 -9.65 -7.11
CA CYS A 142 10.73 -10.58 -7.43
C CYS A 142 11.68 -10.04 -8.50
N ALA A 143 11.15 -9.36 -9.52
CA ALA A 143 11.95 -8.70 -10.55
C ALA A 143 12.92 -7.68 -9.95
N LEU A 144 12.41 -6.80 -9.09
CA LEU A 144 13.20 -5.77 -8.41
C LEU A 144 14.27 -6.39 -7.49
N LEU A 145 13.95 -7.47 -6.79
CA LEU A 145 14.93 -8.18 -5.95
C LEU A 145 16.00 -8.91 -6.77
N PHE A 146 15.64 -9.44 -7.94
CA PHE A 146 16.62 -10.02 -8.85
C PHE A 146 17.54 -8.93 -9.42
N GLU A 147 16.98 -7.77 -9.74
CA GLU A 147 17.73 -6.59 -10.15
C GLU A 147 18.72 -6.14 -9.07
N THR A 148 18.30 -6.17 -7.80
CA THR A 148 19.19 -5.94 -6.64
C THR A 148 20.39 -6.87 -6.67
N PHE A 149 20.19 -8.15 -6.97
CA PHE A 149 21.30 -9.10 -7.02
C PHE A 149 22.27 -8.77 -8.16
N ILE A 150 21.77 -8.42 -9.35
CA ILE A 150 22.61 -7.99 -10.46
C ILE A 150 23.40 -6.74 -10.06
N TYR A 151 22.74 -5.70 -9.55
CA TYR A 151 23.41 -4.47 -9.12
C TYR A 151 24.42 -4.70 -8.01
N PHE A 152 24.15 -5.64 -7.11
CA PHE A 152 25.08 -6.00 -6.05
C PHE A 152 26.36 -6.62 -6.63
N THR A 153 26.23 -7.57 -7.56
CA THR A 153 27.40 -8.17 -8.23
C THR A 153 28.21 -7.12 -9.00
N SER A 154 27.53 -6.18 -9.66
CA SER A 154 28.19 -5.07 -10.36
C SER A 154 28.87 -4.11 -9.39
N ALA A 155 28.26 -3.81 -8.25
CA ALA A 155 28.84 -2.96 -7.21
C ALA A 155 30.11 -3.57 -6.62
N VAL A 156 30.08 -4.86 -6.29
CA VAL A 156 31.24 -5.59 -5.75
C VAL A 156 32.38 -5.62 -6.77
N ALA A 157 32.08 -5.93 -8.03
CA ALA A 157 33.08 -5.93 -9.09
C ALA A 157 33.69 -4.54 -9.31
N ASP A 158 32.86 -3.50 -9.36
CA ASP A 158 33.32 -2.11 -9.55
C ASP A 158 34.16 -1.63 -8.36
N THR A 159 33.74 -1.90 -7.12
CA THR A 159 34.51 -1.59 -5.91
C THR A 159 35.84 -2.37 -5.88
N SER A 160 35.87 -3.62 -6.38
CA SER A 160 37.12 -4.38 -6.47
C SER A 160 38.12 -3.82 -7.47
N VAL A 161 37.63 -3.17 -8.54
CA VAL A 161 38.47 -2.57 -9.59
C VAL A 161 38.89 -1.16 -9.23
N GLN A 162 37.99 -0.35 -8.66
CA GLN A 162 38.23 1.07 -8.40
C GLN A 162 38.66 1.37 -6.95
N GLY A 163 38.52 0.43 -6.03
CA GLY A 163 38.75 0.64 -4.60
C GLY A 163 37.75 1.59 -3.92
N ASN A 164 36.70 2.02 -4.62
CA ASN A 164 35.72 2.97 -4.12
C ASN A 164 34.43 2.27 -3.64
N TRP A 165 34.11 2.40 -2.36
CA TRP A 165 32.88 1.88 -1.75
C TRP A 165 31.65 2.76 -2.00
N PHE A 166 31.84 4.01 -2.45
CA PHE A 166 30.75 4.92 -2.81
C PHE A 166 30.42 4.84 -4.31
N SER A 167 30.49 3.65 -4.90
CA SER A 167 30.06 3.47 -6.28
C SER A 167 28.56 3.67 -6.42
N PHE A 168 28.14 4.22 -7.56
CA PHE A 168 26.74 4.44 -7.91
C PHE A 168 25.89 3.16 -7.78
N TRP A 169 26.49 2.01 -8.09
CA TRP A 169 25.84 0.70 -8.02
C TRP A 169 25.29 0.37 -6.63
N TRP A 170 25.93 0.81 -5.54
CA TRP A 170 25.42 0.61 -4.19
C TRP A 170 24.09 1.33 -3.93
N TRP A 171 23.89 2.50 -4.52
CA TRP A 171 22.61 3.20 -4.42
C TRP A 171 21.50 2.46 -5.15
N LEU A 172 21.79 1.89 -6.33
CA LEU A 172 20.85 1.05 -7.06
C LEU A 172 20.49 -0.23 -6.30
N VAL A 173 21.44 -0.85 -5.62
CA VAL A 173 21.18 -2.01 -4.72
C VAL A 173 20.17 -1.62 -3.65
N ILE A 174 20.42 -0.54 -2.91
CA ILE A 174 19.54 -0.11 -1.82
C ILE A 174 18.14 0.23 -2.37
N ALA A 175 18.08 0.99 -3.47
CA ALA A 175 16.81 1.44 -4.03
C ALA A 175 15.97 0.29 -4.59
N SER A 176 16.56 -0.62 -5.36
CA SER A 176 15.89 -1.82 -5.88
C SER A 176 15.44 -2.77 -4.76
N PHE A 177 16.26 -2.96 -3.73
CA PHE A 177 15.94 -3.82 -2.59
C PHE A 177 14.75 -3.29 -1.79
N LEU A 178 14.78 -2.01 -1.44
CA LEU A 178 13.68 -1.36 -0.72
C LEU A 178 12.40 -1.37 -1.55
N SER A 179 12.52 -1.16 -2.87
CA SER A 179 11.38 -1.27 -3.79
C SER A 179 10.78 -2.67 -3.80
N GLY A 180 11.61 -3.69 -4.07
CA GLY A 180 11.16 -5.08 -4.19
C GLY A 180 10.54 -5.59 -2.90
N THR A 181 11.18 -5.32 -1.75
CA THR A 181 10.64 -5.71 -0.44
C THR A 181 9.32 -5.02 -0.14
N ALA A 182 9.21 -3.71 -0.35
CA ALA A 182 7.97 -3.03 -0.03
C ALA A 182 6.84 -3.27 -1.06
N VAL A 183 7.16 -3.63 -2.32
CA VAL A 183 6.16 -4.17 -3.25
C VAL A 183 5.57 -5.50 -2.75
N ILE A 184 6.41 -6.40 -2.22
CA ILE A 184 5.96 -7.71 -1.71
C ILE A 184 5.20 -7.57 -0.38
N PHE A 185 5.74 -6.79 0.56
CA PHE A 185 5.28 -6.79 1.94
C PHE A 185 4.38 -5.60 2.31
N MET A 186 4.47 -4.47 1.61
CA MET A 186 3.76 -3.24 1.99
C MET A 186 2.59 -2.91 1.06
N ARG A 187 1.52 -3.71 1.16
CA ARG A 187 0.28 -3.60 0.36
C ARG A 187 -0.31 -2.18 0.33
N ARG A 188 -0.25 -1.45 1.44
CA ARG A 188 -0.84 -0.11 1.59
C ARG A 188 -0.03 0.99 0.90
N PHE A 189 1.29 0.83 0.79
CA PHE A 189 2.19 1.86 0.27
C PHE A 189 2.59 1.63 -1.17
N PHE A 190 2.20 0.51 -1.78
CA PHE A 190 2.60 0.13 -3.14
C PHE A 190 2.53 1.28 -4.16
N VAL A 191 1.41 2.02 -4.22
CA VAL A 191 1.25 3.12 -5.21
C VAL A 191 2.19 4.28 -4.90
N HIS A 192 2.31 4.66 -3.62
CA HIS A 192 3.18 5.77 -3.21
C HIS A 192 4.65 5.42 -3.36
N LEU A 193 5.03 4.18 -3.06
CA LEU A 193 6.36 3.67 -3.26
C LEU A 193 6.70 3.51 -4.74
N LEU A 194 5.78 3.01 -5.56
CA LEU A 194 5.98 2.96 -7.01
C LEU A 194 6.22 4.36 -7.58
N MET A 195 5.51 5.37 -7.08
CA MET A 195 5.72 6.76 -7.46
C MET A 195 7.07 7.29 -7.00
N VAL A 196 7.39 7.17 -5.70
CA VAL A 196 8.63 7.73 -5.12
C VAL A 196 9.87 6.98 -5.62
N THR A 197 9.83 5.66 -5.59
CA THR A 197 10.98 4.83 -5.94
C THR A 197 11.07 4.60 -7.44
N GLY A 198 9.95 4.52 -8.16
CA GLY A 198 9.96 4.56 -9.63
C GLY A 198 10.50 5.89 -10.13
N PHE A 199 9.91 7.03 -9.73
CA PHE A 199 10.39 8.35 -10.14
C PHE A 199 11.82 8.61 -9.66
N GLY A 200 12.16 8.22 -8.43
CA GLY A 200 13.50 8.38 -7.87
C GLY A 200 14.55 7.57 -8.60
N CYS A 201 14.34 6.26 -8.80
CA CYS A 201 15.29 5.39 -9.52
C CYS A 201 15.43 5.81 -10.98
N LEU A 202 14.33 6.19 -11.63
CA LEU A 202 14.36 6.65 -13.02
C LEU A 202 15.06 8.00 -13.13
N THR A 203 14.76 8.97 -12.27
CA THR A 203 15.45 10.27 -12.26
C THR A 203 16.93 10.10 -11.98
N VAL A 204 17.31 9.26 -11.02
CA VAL A 204 18.73 8.98 -10.72
C VAL A 204 19.41 8.28 -11.89
N GLY A 205 18.79 7.26 -12.48
CA GLY A 205 19.33 6.56 -13.65
C GLY A 205 19.42 7.47 -14.90
N PHE A 206 18.48 8.39 -15.07
CA PHE A 206 18.45 9.33 -16.20
C PHE A 206 19.40 10.50 -16.02
N VAL A 207 19.53 11.04 -14.80
CA VAL A 207 20.56 12.04 -14.48
C VAL A 207 21.93 11.43 -14.71
N GLU A 208 22.17 10.20 -14.27
CA GLU A 208 23.42 9.50 -14.54
C GLU A 208 23.62 9.25 -16.04
N TYR A 209 22.59 8.79 -16.77
CA TYR A 209 22.66 8.60 -18.23
C TYR A 209 22.97 9.91 -18.98
N ALA A 210 22.33 11.02 -18.59
CA ALA A 210 22.60 12.34 -19.13
C ALA A 210 24.02 12.83 -18.78
N TRP A 211 24.48 12.57 -17.55
CA TRP A 211 25.86 12.82 -17.13
C TRP A 211 26.86 11.96 -17.91
N TYR A 212 26.45 10.75 -18.30
CA TYR A 212 27.27 9.81 -19.06
C TYR A 212 27.40 10.22 -20.53
N MET A 213 26.32 10.68 -21.14
CA MET A 213 26.26 10.99 -22.56
C MET A 213 26.83 12.37 -22.88
N TRP A 214 26.74 13.38 -21.99
CA TRP A 214 27.25 14.76 -22.18
C TRP A 214 26.95 15.42 -23.54
N ASP A 215 26.03 14.84 -24.31
CA ASP A 215 25.47 15.37 -25.52
C ASP A 215 24.02 15.75 -25.22
N LEU A 216 23.58 16.88 -25.79
CA LEU A 216 22.26 17.44 -25.63
C LEU A 216 21.17 16.40 -25.88
N ALA A 217 21.40 15.48 -26.83
CA ALA A 217 20.52 14.36 -27.13
C ALA A 217 20.27 13.44 -25.91
N GLY A 218 21.31 13.06 -25.18
CA GLY A 218 21.18 12.18 -24.00
C GLY A 218 20.40 12.83 -22.86
N PHE A 219 20.60 14.12 -22.65
CA PHE A 219 19.81 14.92 -21.71
C PHE A 219 18.33 15.02 -22.14
N LEU A 220 18.07 15.27 -23.43
CA LEU A 220 16.72 15.32 -23.98
C LEU A 220 15.97 13.98 -23.82
N TYR A 221 16.64 12.84 -24.03
CA TYR A 221 16.03 11.52 -23.78
C TYR A 221 15.67 11.30 -22.30
N ALA A 222 16.53 11.73 -21.39
CA ALA A 222 16.27 11.68 -19.96
C ALA A 222 15.06 12.52 -19.54
N VAL A 223 15.00 13.76 -20.03
CA VAL A 223 13.89 14.67 -19.76
C VAL A 223 12.58 14.13 -20.35
N THR A 224 12.59 13.69 -21.62
CA THR A 224 11.38 13.18 -22.29
C THR A 224 10.84 11.91 -21.62
N ALA A 225 11.70 10.97 -21.22
CA ALA A 225 11.28 9.78 -20.49
C ALA A 225 10.72 10.12 -19.10
N GLY A 226 11.37 11.04 -18.37
CA GLY A 226 10.86 11.54 -17.09
C GLY A 226 9.48 12.19 -17.21
N VAL A 227 9.29 13.04 -18.24
CA VAL A 227 7.99 13.66 -18.56
C VAL A 227 6.95 12.61 -18.93
N PHE A 228 7.31 11.58 -19.71
CA PHE A 228 6.39 10.51 -20.07
C PHE A 228 5.91 9.71 -18.85
N ILE A 229 6.82 9.33 -17.96
CA ILE A 229 6.50 8.60 -16.73
C ILE A 229 5.64 9.45 -15.79
N LEU A 230 6.00 10.73 -15.63
CA LEU A 230 5.16 11.68 -14.90
C LEU A 230 3.77 11.80 -15.53
N GLY A 231 3.68 11.81 -16.86
CA GLY A 231 2.42 11.78 -17.61
C GLY A 231 1.58 10.55 -17.29
N ILE A 232 2.17 9.35 -17.23
CA ILE A 232 1.47 8.12 -16.81
C ILE A 232 0.98 8.24 -15.37
N ALA A 233 1.84 8.69 -14.45
CA ALA A 233 1.48 8.89 -13.05
C ALA A 233 0.30 9.86 -12.88
N VAL A 234 0.38 11.03 -13.54
CA VAL A 234 -0.69 12.04 -13.56
C VAL A 234 -1.96 11.46 -14.18
N THR A 235 -1.86 10.65 -15.24
CA THR A 235 -3.01 10.00 -15.88
C THR A 235 -3.67 9.01 -14.94
N LEU A 236 -2.90 8.14 -14.26
CA LEU A 236 -3.43 7.17 -13.29
C LEU A 236 -4.10 7.87 -12.09
N ILE A 237 -3.48 8.93 -11.57
CA ILE A 237 -4.07 9.75 -10.51
C ILE A 237 -5.35 10.42 -11.02
N SER A 238 -5.34 11.01 -12.21
CA SER A 238 -6.51 11.66 -12.81
C SER A 238 -7.66 10.67 -13.05
N LEU A 239 -7.37 9.47 -13.56
CA LEU A 239 -8.36 8.41 -13.73
C LEU A 239 -8.93 7.96 -12.38
N ARG A 240 -8.08 7.83 -11.35
CA ARG A 240 -8.53 7.49 -10.00
C ARG A 240 -9.42 8.58 -9.40
N LEU A 241 -9.00 9.84 -9.50
CA LEU A 241 -9.77 10.98 -9.05
C LEU A 241 -11.10 11.09 -9.82
N GLY A 242 -11.08 10.84 -11.13
CA GLY A 242 -12.28 10.77 -11.97
C GLY A 242 -13.24 9.67 -11.54
N ALA A 243 -12.73 8.47 -11.22
CA ALA A 243 -13.54 7.36 -10.72
C ALA A 243 -14.16 7.67 -9.34
N VAL A 244 -13.38 8.27 -8.42
CA VAL A 244 -13.86 8.70 -7.10
C VAL A 244 -14.90 9.83 -7.24
N ASN A 245 -14.65 10.80 -8.13
CA ASN A 245 -15.57 11.90 -8.39
C ASN A 245 -16.87 11.40 -9.03
N SER A 246 -16.79 10.50 -10.01
CA SER A 246 -17.96 9.84 -10.59
C SER A 246 -18.76 9.06 -9.55
N ALA A 247 -18.08 8.33 -8.66
CA ALA A 247 -18.74 7.66 -7.54
C ALA A 247 -19.45 8.67 -6.63
N TYR A 248 -18.80 9.79 -6.31
CA TYR A 248 -19.36 10.85 -5.47
C TYR A 248 -20.60 11.49 -6.09
N LEU A 249 -20.59 11.75 -7.40
CA LEU A 249 -21.76 12.29 -8.12
C LEU A 249 -22.97 11.35 -8.07
N VAL A 250 -22.76 10.03 -8.00
CA VAL A 250 -23.88 9.06 -7.88
C VAL A 250 -24.63 9.19 -6.54
N ILE A 251 -23.96 9.68 -5.49
CA ILE A 251 -24.53 9.77 -4.14
C ILE A 251 -24.78 11.20 -3.67
N SER A 252 -24.44 12.22 -4.46
CA SER A 252 -24.48 13.62 -4.02
C SER A 252 -25.89 14.06 -3.66
N ASP A 253 -26.87 13.63 -4.47
CA ASP A 253 -28.27 14.00 -4.29
C ASP A 253 -28.84 13.30 -3.05
N ASP A 254 -28.53 12.02 -2.86
CA ASP A 254 -28.93 11.28 -1.67
C ASP A 254 -28.33 11.92 -0.41
N ARG A 255 -27.03 12.24 -0.44
CA ARG A 255 -26.35 12.93 0.66
C ARG A 255 -27.03 14.26 0.98
N PHE A 256 -27.39 15.04 -0.03
CA PHE A 256 -28.07 16.32 0.16
C PHE A 256 -29.40 16.16 0.90
N LEU A 257 -30.21 15.15 0.55
CA LEU A 257 -31.46 14.86 1.24
C LEU A 257 -31.25 14.45 2.70
N TYR A 258 -30.25 13.61 2.97
CA TYR A 258 -29.87 13.26 4.35
C TYR A 258 -29.43 14.49 5.17
N GLU A 259 -28.68 15.41 4.57
CA GLU A 259 -28.25 16.64 5.25
C GLU A 259 -29.40 17.61 5.48
N GLN A 260 -30.39 17.66 4.59
CA GLN A 260 -31.60 18.45 4.82
C GLN A 260 -32.39 17.95 6.02
N VAL A 261 -32.62 16.64 6.13
CA VAL A 261 -33.26 16.02 7.30
C VAL A 261 -32.45 16.30 8.56
N TRP A 262 -31.14 16.13 8.50
CA TRP A 262 -30.26 16.41 9.63
C TRP A 262 -30.32 17.88 10.07
N LYS A 263 -30.28 18.82 9.11
CA LYS A 263 -30.37 20.26 9.38
C LYS A 263 -31.70 20.62 10.04
N LYS A 264 -32.82 20.10 9.50
CA LYS A 264 -34.16 20.31 10.06
C LYS A 264 -34.24 19.80 11.50
N LEU A 265 -33.68 18.63 11.78
CA LEU A 265 -33.59 18.09 13.14
C LEU A 265 -32.73 18.97 14.05
N CYS A 266 -31.60 19.50 13.58
CA CYS A 266 -30.74 20.39 14.35
C CYS A 266 -31.34 21.77 14.65
N GLU A 267 -32.37 22.19 13.90
CA GLU A 267 -33.13 23.42 14.13
C GLU A 267 -34.11 23.30 15.30
N ASP A 268 -34.51 22.07 15.67
CA ASP A 268 -35.34 21.82 16.86
C ASP A 268 -34.52 22.08 18.15
N PRO A 269 -34.94 23.01 19.03
CA PRO A 269 -34.26 23.29 20.30
C PRO A 269 -34.11 22.07 21.22
N GLY A 270 -35.06 21.13 21.18
CA GLY A 270 -35.04 19.91 21.98
C GLY A 270 -34.04 18.85 21.46
N PHE A 271 -33.58 18.99 20.23
CA PHE A 271 -32.73 18.00 19.57
C PHE A 271 -31.31 17.98 20.11
N LYS A 272 -30.66 19.15 20.28
CA LYS A 272 -29.27 19.22 20.74
C LYS A 272 -29.06 18.61 22.14
N PRO A 273 -29.89 18.90 23.16
CA PRO A 273 -29.79 18.24 24.46
C PRO A 273 -29.96 16.73 24.35
N SER A 274 -30.98 16.27 23.61
CA SER A 274 -31.25 14.84 23.39
C SER A 274 -30.07 14.14 22.71
N LEU A 275 -29.44 14.79 21.74
CA LEU A 275 -28.29 14.24 21.05
C LEU A 275 -27.05 14.14 21.95
N SER A 276 -26.84 15.13 22.83
CA SER A 276 -25.77 15.09 23.82
C SER A 276 -25.97 13.94 24.82
N GLU A 277 -27.20 13.65 25.21
CA GLU A 277 -27.51 12.51 26.09
C GLU A 277 -27.33 11.18 25.37
N LEU A 278 -27.75 11.07 24.10
CA LEU A 278 -27.49 9.90 23.27
C LEU A 278 -25.98 9.60 23.18
N ARG A 279 -25.16 10.64 22.99
CA ARG A 279 -23.69 10.52 22.96
C ARG A 279 -23.15 9.98 24.29
N LYS A 280 -23.56 10.56 25.42
CA LYS A 280 -23.16 10.07 26.76
C LYS A 280 -23.58 8.62 26.97
N GLN A 281 -24.78 8.25 26.52
CA GLN A 281 -25.26 6.88 26.67
C GLN A 281 -24.48 5.88 25.80
N CYS A 282 -24.06 6.27 24.59
CA CYS A 282 -23.14 5.48 23.76
C CYS A 282 -21.78 5.26 24.46
N GLU A 283 -21.23 6.31 25.09
CA GLU A 283 -19.97 6.25 25.83
C GLU A 283 -20.07 5.37 27.08
N ARG A 284 -21.19 5.45 27.82
CA ARG A 284 -21.48 4.58 28.98
C ARG A 284 -21.59 3.11 28.58
N ALA A 285 -22.34 2.81 27.52
CA ALA A 285 -22.49 1.45 27.00
C ALA A 285 -21.15 0.83 26.59
N LEU A 286 -20.23 1.63 26.05
CA LEU A 286 -18.86 1.18 25.75
C LEU A 286 -18.01 0.98 27.01
N SER A 287 -18.17 1.85 28.02
CA SER A 287 -17.35 1.82 29.24
C SER A 287 -17.66 0.63 30.14
N GLN A 288 -18.91 0.15 30.16
CA GLN A 288 -19.30 -1.07 30.89
C GLN A 288 -18.49 -2.30 30.45
N ARG A 289 -18.10 -2.38 29.18
CA ARG A 289 -17.24 -3.45 28.66
C ARG A 289 -15.87 -3.46 29.32
N SER A 290 -15.26 -2.29 29.51
CA SER A 290 -13.94 -2.18 30.13
C SER A 290 -13.97 -2.63 31.59
N GLY A 291 -15.05 -2.34 32.33
CA GLY A 291 -15.21 -2.80 33.71
C GLY A 291 -15.30 -4.33 33.83
N GLN A 292 -16.05 -4.98 32.95
CA GLN A 292 -16.21 -6.45 32.96
C GLN A 292 -14.92 -7.17 32.53
N ASN A 293 -14.22 -6.67 31.52
CA ASN A 293 -12.99 -7.30 31.05
C ASN A 293 -11.81 -7.09 32.01
N VAL A 294 -11.71 -5.93 32.70
CA VAL A 294 -10.61 -5.68 33.65
C VAL A 294 -10.66 -6.63 34.86
N GLN A 295 -11.81 -7.17 35.22
CA GLN A 295 -11.91 -8.19 36.27
C GLN A 295 -11.43 -9.58 35.80
N SER A 296 -11.63 -9.90 34.51
CA SER A 296 -11.26 -11.18 33.90
C SER A 296 -9.81 -11.22 33.38
N ASP A 297 -9.25 -10.08 32.97
CA ASP A 297 -7.93 -9.98 32.32
C ASP A 297 -6.78 -9.55 33.26
N LYS A 298 -7.03 -9.37 34.57
CA LYS A 298 -5.96 -9.15 35.57
C LYS A 298 -4.92 -10.29 35.63
N ASN A 299 -5.16 -11.41 34.94
CA ASN A 299 -4.22 -12.53 34.80
C ASN A 299 -3.50 -12.61 33.45
N LYS A 300 -3.64 -11.65 32.53
CA LYS A 300 -2.90 -11.68 31.24
C LYS A 300 -2.29 -10.32 30.88
N ALA A 301 -0.96 -10.29 30.98
CA ALA A 301 -0.07 -9.17 30.69
C ALA A 301 0.05 -8.86 29.17
N PRO A 302 0.64 -7.71 28.77
CA PRO A 302 0.23 -6.97 27.58
C PRO A 302 1.11 -7.25 26.33
N GLU A 303 0.49 -7.78 25.27
CA GLU A 303 1.16 -8.06 23.98
C GLU A 303 0.77 -7.07 22.84
N VAL A 304 -0.22 -6.20 23.07
CA VAL A 304 -0.87 -5.39 22.01
C VAL A 304 -0.14 -4.06 21.70
N ALA A 305 0.83 -3.65 22.51
CA ALA A 305 1.53 -2.37 22.32
C ALA A 305 2.49 -2.34 21.10
N HIS A 306 2.98 -3.50 20.65
CA HIS A 306 4.03 -3.57 19.62
C HIS A 306 3.57 -3.33 18.17
N LEU A 307 2.32 -3.63 17.82
CA LEU A 307 1.81 -3.46 16.45
C LEU A 307 1.55 -1.99 16.07
N ASN A 308 1.15 -1.17 17.05
CA ASN A 308 0.87 0.24 16.84
C ASN A 308 2.14 1.05 16.56
N PHE A 309 3.30 0.59 17.04
CA PHE A 309 4.59 1.24 16.86
C PHE A 309 5.12 1.16 15.41
N LEU A 310 5.04 -0.01 14.78
CA LEU A 310 5.45 -0.19 13.36
C LEU A 310 4.58 0.62 12.41
N GLN A 311 3.28 0.75 12.74
CA GLN A 311 2.35 1.56 11.96
C GLN A 311 2.65 3.06 12.10
N ALA A 312 3.01 3.53 13.30
CA ALA A 312 3.41 4.93 13.53
C ALA A 312 4.76 5.29 12.87
N PHE A 313 5.72 4.36 12.83
CA PHE A 313 7.02 4.56 12.16
C PHE A 313 6.89 4.71 10.64
N LEU A 314 6.04 3.91 10.01
CA LEU A 314 5.75 4.00 8.58
C LEU A 314 4.99 5.27 8.21
N ILE A 315 4.08 5.73 9.06
CA ILE A 315 3.34 6.99 8.86
C ILE A 315 4.29 8.19 8.95
N ARG A 316 5.17 8.25 9.97
CA ARG A 316 6.11 9.37 10.13
C ARG A 316 7.15 9.47 9.01
N SER A 317 7.58 8.34 8.44
CA SER A 317 8.51 8.34 7.29
C SER A 317 7.84 8.80 6.00
N THR A 318 6.56 8.47 5.79
CA THR A 318 5.78 9.07 4.70
C THR A 318 5.52 10.55 4.90
N ASP A 319 5.23 11.02 6.12
CA ASP A 319 5.03 12.45 6.40
C ASP A 319 6.32 13.26 6.20
N PHE A 320 7.48 12.68 6.51
CA PHE A 320 8.79 13.29 6.22
C PHE A 320 9.05 13.42 4.71
N LEU A 321 8.76 12.37 3.92
CA LEU A 321 8.88 12.40 2.45
C LEU A 321 7.89 13.38 1.80
N VAL A 322 6.64 13.40 2.25
CA VAL A 322 5.63 14.38 1.81
C VAL A 322 6.03 15.81 2.22
N GLY A 323 6.61 15.98 3.40
CA GLY A 323 7.14 17.26 3.88
C GLY A 323 8.34 17.76 3.06
N ALA A 324 9.23 16.86 2.63
CA ALA A 324 10.38 17.15 1.77
C ALA A 324 9.95 17.48 0.33
N VAL A 325 9.01 16.72 -0.23
CA VAL A 325 8.38 17.03 -1.54
C VAL A 325 7.60 18.34 -1.44
N GLY A 326 6.88 18.58 -0.35
CA GLY A 326 6.20 19.84 -0.08
C GLY A 326 7.17 21.01 0.11
N ALA A 327 8.36 20.81 0.69
CA ALA A 327 9.41 21.83 0.79
C ALA A 327 10.06 22.12 -0.57
N PHE A 328 10.26 21.09 -1.39
CA PHE A 328 10.71 21.21 -2.78
C PHE A 328 9.68 21.95 -3.65
N MET A 329 8.39 21.61 -3.52
CA MET A 329 7.28 22.32 -4.18
C MET A 329 7.14 23.77 -3.68
N ARG A 330 7.40 24.02 -2.38
CA ARG A 330 7.46 25.38 -1.78
C ARG A 330 8.65 26.21 -2.26
N ALA A 331 9.69 25.60 -2.81
CA ALA A 331 10.84 26.29 -3.40
C ALA A 331 10.60 26.73 -4.86
N THR A 332 9.46 26.35 -5.46
CA THR A 332 8.98 26.82 -6.76
C THR A 332 7.91 27.91 -6.55
N PRO A 333 8.03 29.09 -7.18
CA PRO A 333 7.15 30.22 -6.88
C PRO A 333 5.83 30.14 -7.65
N VAL A 334 4.98 29.14 -7.39
CA VAL A 334 3.57 29.16 -7.79
C VAL A 334 2.74 28.39 -6.74
N LEU A 335 1.73 29.05 -6.17
CA LEU A 335 0.70 28.56 -5.22
C LEU A 335 1.06 28.45 -3.72
N ARG A 336 0.88 29.57 -2.99
CA ARG A 336 0.49 29.57 -1.58
C ARG A 336 -1.03 29.56 -1.50
N ILE A 337 -1.62 28.65 -0.71
CA ILE A 337 -2.72 28.90 0.24
C ILE A 337 -2.96 27.60 1.06
N MET A 338 -2.97 27.77 2.38
CA MET A 338 -3.45 26.85 3.43
C MET A 338 -2.67 25.56 3.73
N GLN A 339 -1.95 25.55 4.86
CA GLN A 339 -2.38 24.88 6.11
C GLN A 339 -1.25 24.89 7.14
N GLY A 340 -1.61 25.25 8.39
CA GLY A 340 -0.76 25.14 9.57
C GLY A 340 -1.18 23.97 10.46
N GLY A 341 -0.26 23.49 11.30
CA GLY A 341 -0.56 22.58 12.41
C GLY A 341 0.50 21.51 12.65
N ARG A 342 1.38 21.76 13.62
CA ARG A 342 2.48 20.92 14.16
C ARG A 342 1.99 19.64 14.86
N LEU A 343 2.83 18.59 14.86
CA LEU A 343 2.98 17.69 16.03
C LEU A 343 4.39 17.04 16.07
N GLU A 344 4.96 16.91 17.27
CA GLU A 344 6.31 16.40 17.53
C GLU A 344 6.32 15.16 18.45
N MET A 345 7.31 14.27 18.18
CA MET A 345 8.20 13.54 19.13
C MET A 345 7.61 12.44 20.06
N LEU A 346 8.26 11.31 20.45
CA LEU A 346 9.59 10.66 20.27
C LEU A 346 9.51 9.16 20.73
N LEU A 347 10.37 8.29 20.15
CA LEU A 347 11.24 7.20 20.70
C LEU A 347 10.70 6.07 21.63
N ALA A 348 11.25 4.83 21.70
CA ALA A 348 12.39 4.14 21.05
C ALA A 348 12.33 2.60 21.24
N ALA A 349 12.92 1.88 20.27
CA ALA A 349 13.72 0.61 20.26
C ALA A 349 13.25 -0.68 21.01
N LYS A 350 12.95 -1.81 20.32
CA LYS A 350 13.82 -2.90 19.75
C LYS A 350 14.18 -3.96 20.84
N GLN A 351 14.27 -5.29 20.63
CA GLN A 351 14.35 -6.15 19.45
C GLN A 351 14.02 -7.62 19.83
N THR A 352 13.67 -8.38 18.79
CA THR A 352 13.12 -9.74 18.66
C THR A 352 14.06 -10.92 18.93
N ASN A 353 13.48 -12.11 19.14
CA ASN A 353 13.95 -13.33 18.45
C ASN A 353 12.80 -14.28 18.06
N VAL A 354 12.80 -14.67 16.79
CA VAL A 354 11.95 -15.70 16.16
C VAL A 354 12.88 -16.79 15.64
N ARG A 355 12.56 -18.06 15.90
CA ARG A 355 12.81 -19.27 15.07
C ARG A 355 12.61 -20.50 15.96
N THR A 356 12.07 -21.64 15.57
CA THR A 356 11.39 -22.19 14.38
C THR A 356 11.05 -23.63 14.75
N GLY A 357 10.00 -24.21 14.15
CA GLY A 357 10.10 -25.61 13.73
C GLY A 357 9.11 -26.61 14.32
N LYS A 358 8.16 -26.96 13.44
CA LYS A 358 7.74 -28.32 13.05
C LYS A 358 6.92 -29.20 13.99
N ARG A 359 5.73 -29.51 13.43
CA ARG A 359 5.05 -30.81 13.30
C ARG A 359 4.72 -31.61 14.57
N GLY A 360 3.41 -31.69 14.80
CA GLY A 360 2.70 -32.96 14.72
C GLY A 360 2.53 -33.69 16.05
N THR A 361 1.54 -33.26 16.84
CA THR A 361 0.87 -34.15 17.79
C THR A 361 -0.55 -33.65 18.02
N LEU A 362 -1.54 -34.55 17.87
CA LEU A 362 -2.91 -34.34 18.34
C LEU A 362 -2.83 -34.11 19.86
N LEU A 363 -3.04 -32.87 20.29
CA LEU A 363 -3.14 -32.49 21.69
C LEU A 363 -4.62 -32.28 22.05
N PRO A 364 -5.00 -32.54 23.31
CA PRO A 364 -6.37 -32.37 23.78
C PRO A 364 -6.76 -30.90 23.66
N PHE A 365 -7.95 -30.65 23.10
CA PHE A 365 -8.51 -29.31 22.96
C PHE A 365 -8.52 -28.61 24.33
N SER A 366 -7.79 -27.51 24.47
CA SER A 366 -7.97 -26.63 25.64
C SER A 366 -9.29 -25.89 25.49
N ASP A 367 -10.03 -25.77 26.59
CA ASP A 367 -11.35 -25.11 26.69
C ASP A 367 -11.42 -23.64 26.23
N SER A 368 -10.33 -23.08 25.70
CA SER A 368 -10.24 -21.72 25.17
C SER A 368 -10.48 -21.61 23.65
N ASP A 369 -10.40 -22.72 22.90
CA ASP A 369 -10.47 -22.71 21.41
C ASP A 369 -11.85 -23.10 20.84
N THR A 370 -12.83 -23.38 21.71
CA THR A 370 -14.18 -23.84 21.34
C THR A 370 -15.10 -22.73 20.82
N TYR A 371 -14.78 -21.46 21.07
CA TYR A 371 -15.63 -20.32 20.67
C TYR A 371 -15.23 -19.63 19.37
N TYR A 372 -14.16 -20.08 18.69
CA TYR A 372 -13.77 -19.49 17.41
C TYR A 372 -14.60 -20.04 16.26
N VAL A 373 -15.29 -19.14 15.55
CA VAL A 373 -15.95 -19.43 14.28
C VAL A 373 -14.89 -19.79 13.23
N ARG A 374 -14.82 -21.08 12.85
CA ARG A 374 -13.80 -21.63 11.94
C ARG A 374 -14.19 -21.53 10.48
N CYS A 375 -15.48 -21.66 10.17
CA CYS A 375 -16.01 -21.61 8.81
C CYS A 375 -17.29 -20.78 8.75
N ILE A 376 -17.71 -20.46 7.53
CA ILE A 376 -18.91 -19.65 7.31
C ILE A 376 -20.17 -20.42 7.68
N ASP A 377 -20.22 -21.73 7.45
CA ASP A 377 -21.39 -22.55 7.78
C ASP A 377 -21.67 -22.57 9.28
N GLN A 378 -20.61 -22.67 10.10
CA GLN A 378 -20.71 -22.55 11.56
C GLN A 378 -21.29 -21.19 11.96
N LEU A 379 -20.84 -20.09 11.31
CA LEU A 379 -21.35 -18.75 11.58
C LEU A 379 -22.86 -18.64 11.27
N TYR A 380 -23.31 -19.26 10.18
CA TYR A 380 -24.71 -19.25 9.77
C TYR A 380 -25.60 -20.12 10.64
N ALA A 381 -25.11 -21.29 11.07
CA ALA A 381 -25.81 -22.14 12.03
C ALA A 381 -26.04 -21.37 13.35
N GLN A 382 -25.00 -20.71 13.87
CA GLN A 382 -25.12 -19.86 15.05
C GLN A 382 -26.06 -18.66 14.82
N ALA A 383 -26.00 -18.01 13.65
CA ALA A 383 -26.86 -16.88 13.34
C ALA A 383 -28.35 -17.26 13.31
N SER A 384 -28.67 -18.46 12.81
CA SER A 384 -30.04 -18.99 12.75
C SER A 384 -30.66 -19.16 14.13
N GLU A 385 -29.88 -19.69 15.08
CA GLU A 385 -30.32 -19.84 16.46
C GLU A 385 -30.36 -18.49 17.21
N ALA A 386 -29.36 -17.63 16.99
CA ALA A 386 -29.29 -16.31 17.61
C ALA A 386 -30.42 -15.37 17.16
N GLU A 387 -30.93 -15.52 15.94
CA GLU A 387 -31.99 -14.68 15.38
C GLU A 387 -33.26 -14.68 16.25
N GLN A 388 -33.71 -15.86 16.72
CA GLN A 388 -34.90 -15.96 17.55
C GLN A 388 -34.71 -15.26 18.90
N LEU A 389 -33.53 -15.43 19.51
CA LEU A 389 -33.17 -14.79 20.78
C LEU A 389 -33.09 -13.26 20.61
N LEU A 390 -32.49 -12.80 19.52
CA LEU A 390 -32.39 -11.39 19.19
C LEU A 390 -33.78 -10.77 19.03
N ARG A 391 -34.69 -11.40 18.28
CA ARG A 391 -36.05 -10.90 18.08
C ARG A 391 -36.82 -10.76 19.39
N ARG A 392 -36.66 -11.69 20.34
CA ARG A 392 -37.26 -11.57 21.69
C ARG A 392 -36.72 -10.34 22.43
N LYS A 393 -35.41 -10.09 22.36
CA LYS A 393 -34.79 -8.90 22.97
C LYS A 393 -35.24 -7.60 22.29
N ILE A 394 -35.31 -7.58 20.96
CA ILE A 394 -35.82 -6.46 20.17
C ILE A 394 -37.24 -6.07 20.60
N ARG A 395 -38.14 -7.04 20.75
CA ARG A 395 -39.52 -6.80 21.24
C ARG A 395 -39.53 -6.18 22.63
N LYS A 396 -38.71 -6.70 23.56
CA LYS A 396 -38.58 -6.16 24.92
C LYS A 396 -38.11 -4.71 24.89
N TRP A 397 -37.04 -4.42 24.15
CA TRP A 397 -36.51 -3.06 24.05
C TRP A 397 -37.49 -2.11 23.37
N ALA A 398 -38.10 -2.53 22.26
CA ALA A 398 -39.13 -1.74 21.56
C ALA A 398 -40.29 -1.37 22.48
N PHE A 399 -40.76 -2.30 23.32
CA PHE A 399 -41.83 -2.03 24.28
C PHE A 399 -41.46 -0.91 25.26
N VAL A 400 -40.26 -0.98 25.84
CA VAL A 400 -39.82 -0.04 26.88
C VAL A 400 -39.52 1.34 26.32
N SER A 401 -39.06 1.43 25.08
CA SER A 401 -38.53 2.66 24.50
C SER A 401 -39.42 3.25 23.39
N GLN A 402 -40.71 2.92 23.35
CA GLN A 402 -41.62 3.33 22.26
C GLN A 402 -41.04 3.03 20.86
N GLY A 403 -40.28 1.94 20.75
CA GLY A 403 -39.65 1.53 19.50
C GLY A 403 -40.68 0.98 18.54
N MET A 404 -40.48 1.29 17.26
CA MET A 404 -41.32 0.83 16.18
C MET A 404 -40.60 -0.23 15.35
N LEU A 405 -41.39 -1.10 14.73
CA LEU A 405 -40.95 -2.13 13.80
C LEU A 405 -41.59 -1.87 12.45
N MET A 406 -40.87 -2.20 11.38
CA MET A 406 -41.35 -2.04 10.01
C MET A 406 -42.35 -3.14 9.68
N MET A 407 -43.45 -2.79 9.03
CA MET A 407 -44.45 -3.73 8.54
C MET A 407 -44.12 -4.17 7.11
N GLU A 408 -44.62 -5.35 6.74
CA GLU A 408 -44.63 -5.82 5.36
C GLU A 408 -45.57 -4.93 4.54
N GLN A 409 -45.06 -4.45 3.41
CA GLN A 409 -45.82 -3.62 2.48
C GLN A 409 -46.93 -4.48 1.89
N GLY A 410 -48.17 -4.01 2.02
CA GLY A 410 -49.25 -4.56 1.19
C GLY A 410 -48.96 -4.24 -0.28
N GLU A 411 -49.45 -5.06 -1.20
CA GLU A 411 -49.22 -4.93 -2.64
C GLU A 411 -49.55 -3.54 -3.22
N LEU A 412 -50.33 -2.73 -2.50
CA LEU A 412 -50.83 -1.41 -2.92
C LEU A 412 -50.13 -0.22 -2.25
N SER A 413 -49.28 -0.42 -1.23
CA SER A 413 -48.63 0.69 -0.51
C SER A 413 -47.14 0.76 -0.83
N GLU A 414 -46.73 1.80 -1.56
CA GLU A 414 -45.32 2.06 -1.89
C GLU A 414 -44.53 2.56 -0.67
N GLN A 415 -45.21 3.08 0.36
CA GLN A 415 -44.56 3.67 1.53
C GLN A 415 -44.29 2.60 2.59
N ALA A 416 -43.14 2.69 3.25
CA ALA A 416 -42.85 1.85 4.39
C ALA A 416 -43.75 2.25 5.56
N GLU A 417 -44.42 1.29 6.17
CA GLU A 417 -45.24 1.53 7.35
C GLU A 417 -44.49 1.04 8.59
N TRP A 418 -44.59 1.79 9.69
CA TRP A 418 -44.01 1.43 10.98
C TRP A 418 -45.11 1.34 12.04
N VAL A 419 -45.01 0.35 12.93
CA VAL A 419 -45.97 0.14 14.02
C VAL A 419 -45.25 0.12 15.36
N LEU A 420 -45.82 0.80 16.35
CA LEU A 420 -45.34 0.71 17.73
C LEU A 420 -45.47 -0.73 18.21
N TRP A 421 -44.41 -1.29 18.79
CA TRP A 421 -44.47 -2.68 19.24
C TRP A 421 -45.58 -2.91 20.29
N ALA A 422 -45.90 -1.92 21.12
CA ALA A 422 -47.02 -2.01 22.07
C ALA A 422 -48.38 -2.23 21.37
N GLN A 423 -48.60 -1.57 20.21
CA GLN A 423 -49.81 -1.72 19.41
C GLN A 423 -49.81 -3.07 18.68
N ALA A 424 -48.69 -3.43 18.04
CA ALA A 424 -48.57 -4.73 17.38
C ALA A 424 -48.73 -5.91 18.34
N LYS A 425 -48.25 -5.79 19.58
CA LYS A 425 -48.46 -6.82 20.63
C LYS A 425 -49.93 -6.98 21.03
N ALA A 426 -50.72 -5.90 20.95
CA ALA A 426 -52.15 -5.92 21.26
C ALA A 426 -53.00 -6.47 20.10
N ASP A 427 -52.52 -6.36 18.86
CA ASP A 427 -53.21 -6.82 17.65
C ASP A 427 -52.39 -7.88 16.90
N LYS A 428 -52.86 -9.13 16.95
CA LYS A 428 -52.22 -10.29 16.31
C LYS A 428 -52.03 -10.11 14.80
N VAL A 429 -52.92 -9.36 14.14
CA VAL A 429 -52.84 -9.10 12.70
C VAL A 429 -51.64 -8.19 12.42
N LEU A 430 -51.47 -7.12 13.21
CA LEU A 430 -50.32 -6.23 13.12
C LEU A 430 -49.02 -6.95 13.50
N GLU A 431 -49.03 -7.79 14.54
CA GLU A 431 -47.87 -8.60 14.93
C GLU A 431 -47.36 -9.48 13.78
N ASN A 432 -48.29 -10.16 13.08
CA ASN A 432 -47.96 -11.05 11.97
C ASN A 432 -47.47 -10.30 10.72
N ARG A 433 -47.83 -9.03 10.57
CA ARG A 433 -47.36 -8.16 9.47
C ARG A 433 -45.97 -7.58 9.71
N ILE A 434 -45.33 -7.80 10.86
CA ILE A 434 -43.99 -7.25 11.11
C ILE A 434 -42.96 -7.91 10.20
N ARG A 435 -42.26 -7.07 9.43
CA ARG A 435 -41.15 -7.48 8.58
C ARG A 435 -39.86 -7.55 9.38
N TRP A 436 -39.49 -8.77 9.76
CA TRP A 436 -38.18 -9.04 10.37
C TRP A 436 -37.06 -9.02 9.32
N SER A 437 -35.86 -8.66 9.76
CA SER A 437 -34.69 -8.74 8.90
C SER A 437 -34.38 -10.21 8.60
N LYS A 438 -34.08 -10.52 7.34
CA LYS A 438 -33.57 -11.84 6.96
C LYS A 438 -32.09 -11.94 7.35
N ILE A 439 -31.66 -13.14 7.74
CA ILE A 439 -30.24 -13.48 7.83
C ILE A 439 -29.56 -13.09 6.51
N LYS A 440 -28.39 -12.48 6.62
CA LYS A 440 -27.64 -12.01 5.47
C LYS A 440 -27.38 -13.15 4.49
N GLU A 441 -27.54 -12.91 3.20
CA GLU A 441 -27.26 -13.92 2.18
C GLU A 441 -25.77 -14.36 2.17
N ALA A 442 -25.52 -15.66 2.05
CA ALA A 442 -24.18 -16.26 2.09
C ALA A 442 -23.23 -15.67 1.03
N ALA A 443 -23.69 -15.52 -0.22
CA ALA A 443 -22.89 -14.92 -1.29
C ALA A 443 -22.42 -13.50 -0.92
N ARG A 444 -23.30 -12.67 -0.36
CA ARG A 444 -22.95 -11.31 0.09
C ARG A 444 -22.03 -11.30 1.31
N ALA A 445 -22.15 -12.28 2.21
CA ALA A 445 -21.26 -12.42 3.35
C ALA A 445 -19.84 -12.84 2.92
N ILE A 446 -19.72 -13.79 1.99
CA ILE A 446 -18.45 -14.23 1.39
C ILE A 446 -17.78 -13.04 0.69
N ASP A 447 -18.50 -12.33 -0.18
CA ASP A 447 -17.98 -11.17 -0.90
C ASP A 447 -17.45 -10.10 0.06
N LYS A 448 -18.22 -9.78 1.12
CA LYS A 448 -17.78 -8.84 2.17
C LYS A 448 -16.53 -9.35 2.90
N CYS A 449 -16.45 -10.64 3.22
CA CYS A 449 -15.30 -11.25 3.90
C CYS A 449 -14.03 -11.16 3.06
N LEU A 450 -14.13 -11.50 1.78
CA LEU A 450 -13.02 -11.44 0.83
C LEU A 450 -12.54 -10.01 0.60
N LYS A 451 -13.46 -9.06 0.40
CA LYS A 451 -13.13 -7.66 0.11
C LYS A 451 -12.63 -6.87 1.31
N ARG A 452 -13.18 -7.10 2.52
CA ARG A 452 -12.98 -6.20 3.68
C ARG A 452 -12.25 -6.83 4.85
N TYR A 453 -12.38 -8.13 5.04
CA TYR A 453 -11.91 -8.79 6.25
C TYR A 453 -10.73 -9.73 6.03
N ASP A 454 -10.14 -9.74 4.83
CA ASP A 454 -8.97 -10.56 4.50
C ASP A 454 -9.22 -12.04 4.85
N ARG A 455 -10.41 -12.53 4.49
CA ARG A 455 -10.87 -13.91 4.75
C ARG A 455 -11.08 -14.26 6.23
N LYS A 456 -11.05 -13.28 7.14
CA LYS A 456 -11.30 -13.48 8.58
C LYS A 456 -12.80 -13.48 8.88
N ILE A 457 -13.40 -14.67 8.82
CA ILE A 457 -14.85 -14.90 8.95
C ILE A 457 -15.42 -14.32 10.25
N TYR A 458 -14.71 -14.48 11.37
CA TYR A 458 -15.12 -13.97 12.69
C TYR A 458 -15.28 -12.45 12.78
N LYS A 459 -14.89 -11.68 11.74
CA LYS A 459 -15.14 -10.23 11.65
C LYS A 459 -16.49 -9.87 11.02
N LEU A 460 -17.24 -10.86 10.52
CA LEU A 460 -18.59 -10.68 10.00
C LEU A 460 -19.59 -10.60 11.16
N VAL A 461 -19.82 -9.38 11.64
CA VAL A 461 -20.73 -9.09 12.78
C VAL A 461 -22.17 -8.76 12.37
N ASP A 462 -22.47 -8.77 11.06
CA ASP A 462 -23.77 -8.36 10.51
C ASP A 462 -24.51 -9.50 9.78
N ILE A 463 -24.29 -10.75 10.21
CA ILE A 463 -25.01 -11.92 9.67
C ILE A 463 -26.43 -11.97 10.26
N CYS A 464 -26.52 -11.96 11.59
CA CYS A 464 -27.76 -11.77 12.33
C CYS A 464 -27.89 -10.29 12.70
N ARG A 465 -28.96 -9.63 12.24
CA ARG A 465 -29.14 -8.19 12.46
C ARG A 465 -30.61 -7.82 12.50
N GLU A 466 -30.95 -6.78 13.25
CA GLU A 466 -32.30 -6.20 13.28
C GLU A 466 -32.24 -4.66 13.36
N SER A 467 -33.34 -4.01 13.00
CA SER A 467 -33.49 -2.55 13.08
C SER A 467 -34.66 -2.17 13.97
N LEU A 468 -34.47 -1.12 14.77
CA LEU A 468 -35.50 -0.45 15.55
C LEU A 468 -35.63 1.00 15.08
N TYR A 469 -36.87 1.44 14.93
CA TYR A 469 -37.22 2.75 14.40
C TYR A 469 -37.80 3.64 15.51
N PHE A 470 -37.49 4.93 15.46
CA PHE A 470 -37.86 5.89 16.51
C PHE A 470 -38.36 7.20 15.90
N GLN A 471 -39.35 7.83 16.54
CA GLN A 471 -39.76 9.19 16.20
C GLN A 471 -38.78 10.21 16.78
N THR A 472 -38.27 9.96 17.98
CA THR A 472 -37.42 10.92 18.70
C THR A 472 -36.06 10.33 19.11
N ILE A 473 -35.07 11.20 19.32
CA ILE A 473 -33.77 10.80 19.89
C ILE A 473 -33.91 10.35 21.36
N ALA A 474 -34.88 10.90 22.09
CA ALA A 474 -35.11 10.52 23.49
C ALA A 474 -35.49 9.03 23.60
N ASP A 475 -36.41 8.57 22.75
CA ASP A 475 -36.82 7.17 22.67
C ASP A 475 -35.64 6.26 22.26
N MET A 476 -34.85 6.68 21.26
CA MET A 476 -33.64 5.97 20.86
C MET A 476 -32.63 5.84 22.02
N THR A 477 -32.47 6.92 22.81
CA THR A 477 -31.58 6.96 23.97
C THR A 477 -32.08 6.04 25.08
N GLN A 478 -33.38 6.04 25.34
CA GLN A 478 -34.02 5.12 26.28
C GLN A 478 -33.84 3.65 25.84
N CYS A 479 -33.93 3.39 24.55
CA CYS A 479 -33.67 2.05 24.00
C CYS A 479 -32.24 1.59 24.28
N LEU A 480 -31.25 2.44 23.98
CA LEU A 480 -29.84 2.12 24.25
C LEU A 480 -29.57 1.93 25.75
N LYS A 481 -30.24 2.71 26.61
CA LYS A 481 -30.20 2.52 28.06
C LYS A 481 -30.76 1.16 28.47
N ALA A 482 -31.94 0.79 27.96
CA ALA A 482 -32.54 -0.51 28.22
C ALA A 482 -31.67 -1.68 27.72
N MET A 483 -30.95 -1.52 26.61
CA MET A 483 -29.96 -2.52 26.15
C MET A 483 -28.78 -2.65 27.10
N SER A 484 -28.24 -1.52 27.60
CA SER A 484 -27.09 -1.51 28.52
C SER A 484 -27.40 -2.00 29.94
N GLU A 485 -28.68 -2.00 30.32
CA GLU A 485 -29.17 -2.48 31.61
C GLU A 485 -29.67 -3.93 31.54
N ASP A 486 -29.74 -4.53 30.35
CA ASP A 486 -30.17 -5.92 30.17
C ASP A 486 -29.04 -6.89 30.53
N ILE A 487 -29.22 -7.64 31.62
CA ILE A 487 -28.22 -8.55 32.18
C ILE A 487 -27.78 -9.66 31.22
N ASP A 488 -28.62 -10.04 30.26
CA ASP A 488 -28.29 -11.08 29.28
C ASP A 488 -27.49 -10.53 28.10
N ILE A 489 -27.09 -9.26 28.13
CA ILE A 489 -26.56 -8.57 26.95
C ILE A 489 -25.17 -8.05 27.25
N VAL A 490 -24.25 -8.34 26.34
CA VAL A 490 -22.92 -7.78 26.35
C VAL A 490 -22.72 -6.96 25.09
N ILE A 491 -22.60 -5.65 25.25
CA ILE A 491 -22.35 -4.73 24.14
C ILE A 491 -20.85 -4.76 23.79
N ASP A 492 -20.52 -5.29 22.61
CA ASP A 492 -19.13 -5.34 22.14
C ASP A 492 -18.70 -4.03 21.49
N ARG A 493 -19.60 -3.37 20.75
CA ARG A 493 -19.28 -2.12 20.04
C ARG A 493 -20.50 -1.26 19.79
N VAL A 494 -20.40 0.03 20.08
CA VAL A 494 -21.34 1.06 19.64
C VAL A 494 -20.68 1.92 18.56
N LYS A 495 -21.35 2.12 17.42
CA LYS A 495 -20.98 3.11 16.41
C LYS A 495 -22.10 4.15 16.31
N ASN A 496 -21.87 5.32 16.87
CA ASN A 496 -22.81 6.44 16.82
C ASN A 496 -22.52 7.31 15.59
N ARG A 497 -23.42 7.27 14.58
CA ARG A 497 -23.36 8.14 13.38
C ARG A 497 -24.28 9.34 13.42
N MET A 498 -24.89 9.58 14.57
CA MET A 498 -25.73 10.74 14.83
C MET A 498 -24.90 11.91 15.38
N THR A 499 -23.56 11.89 15.29
CA THR A 499 -22.74 12.99 15.83
C THR A 499 -22.62 14.14 14.82
N THR A 500 -22.48 15.36 15.32
CA THR A 500 -22.15 16.56 14.53
C THR A 500 -20.72 16.51 13.97
N ASP A 501 -19.86 15.70 14.60
CA ASP A 501 -18.43 15.65 14.33
C ASP A 501 -18.07 14.61 13.26
N GLU A 502 -18.97 13.66 12.95
CA GLU A 502 -18.72 12.64 11.93
C GLU A 502 -18.96 13.23 10.52
N ASP A 503 -17.95 13.08 9.66
CA ASP A 503 -18.06 13.45 8.26
C ASP A 503 -19.08 12.54 7.55
N ALA A 504 -20.28 13.10 7.36
CA ALA A 504 -21.36 12.44 6.66
C ALA A 504 -21.00 12.05 5.22
N ALA A 505 -20.00 12.68 4.60
CA ALA A 505 -19.52 12.28 3.27
C ALA A 505 -19.02 10.83 3.24
N LEU A 506 -18.38 10.38 4.32
CA LEU A 506 -17.84 9.02 4.43
C LEU A 506 -18.95 7.95 4.48
N ASN A 507 -20.13 8.32 4.95
CA ASN A 507 -21.28 7.43 5.07
C ASN A 507 -22.45 7.88 4.17
N CYS A 508 -22.22 8.72 3.15
CA CYS A 508 -23.26 9.18 2.22
C CYS A 508 -24.50 9.79 2.89
N GLY A 509 -24.31 10.42 4.05
CA GLY A 509 -25.41 10.98 4.85
C GLY A 509 -26.15 10.00 5.75
N PHE A 510 -25.88 8.68 5.70
CA PHE A 510 -26.52 7.72 6.58
C PHE A 510 -26.23 8.02 8.06
N ARG A 511 -27.27 8.34 8.83
CA ARG A 511 -27.20 8.57 10.28
C ARG A 511 -28.07 7.58 11.04
N PHE A 512 -27.44 6.86 11.97
CA PHE A 512 -28.06 5.89 12.87
C PHE A 512 -27.04 5.46 13.94
N VAL A 513 -27.52 4.83 15.01
CA VAL A 513 -26.64 4.16 15.99
C VAL A 513 -26.59 2.67 15.68
N THR A 514 -25.39 2.11 15.55
CA THR A 514 -25.19 0.65 15.41
C THR A 514 -24.67 0.08 16.71
N VAL A 515 -25.33 -0.94 17.24
CA VAL A 515 -24.91 -1.69 18.43
C VAL A 515 -24.57 -3.11 18.00
N ASN A 516 -23.32 -3.53 18.21
CA ASN A 516 -22.92 -4.92 18.08
C ASN A 516 -22.90 -5.52 19.48
N LEU A 517 -23.65 -6.60 19.68
CA LEU A 517 -23.85 -7.20 20.99
C LEU A 517 -23.88 -8.72 20.92
N ARG A 518 -23.66 -9.36 22.06
CA ARG A 518 -23.85 -10.80 22.28
C ARG A 518 -24.94 -11.03 23.31
N ILE A 519 -25.70 -12.10 23.13
CA ILE A 519 -26.74 -12.52 24.06
C ILE A 519 -26.15 -13.62 24.93
N ARG A 520 -25.89 -13.35 26.21
CA ARG A 520 -25.30 -14.29 27.18
C ARG A 520 -26.34 -14.74 28.22
N SER A 521 -27.55 -15.04 27.75
CA SER A 521 -28.53 -15.73 28.57
C SER A 521 -28.16 -17.22 28.69
N TRP A 522 -28.69 -17.87 29.73
CA TRP A 522 -28.60 -19.32 29.87
C TRP A 522 -29.11 -20.07 28.62
N GLU A 523 -30.19 -19.60 27.99
CA GLU A 523 -30.70 -20.19 26.75
C GLU A 523 -29.72 -20.06 25.58
N ALA A 524 -29.00 -18.93 25.48
CA ALA A 524 -27.99 -18.74 24.44
C ALA A 524 -26.78 -19.68 24.65
N GLU A 525 -26.37 -19.88 25.90
CA GLU A 525 -25.30 -20.81 26.27
C GLU A 525 -25.68 -22.27 25.95
N GLN A 526 -26.90 -22.68 26.27
CA GLN A 526 -27.40 -24.02 25.91
C GLN A 526 -27.43 -24.27 24.40
N ARG A 527 -27.69 -23.22 23.61
CA ARG A 527 -27.69 -23.29 22.15
C ARG A 527 -26.29 -23.10 21.53
N GLY A 528 -25.27 -22.81 22.34
CA GLY A 528 -23.90 -22.55 21.85
C GLY A 528 -23.77 -21.30 20.97
N VAL A 529 -24.60 -20.28 21.22
CA VAL A 529 -24.64 -19.02 20.46
C VAL A 529 -24.36 -17.78 21.30
N GLU A 530 -23.97 -17.94 22.55
CA GLU A 530 -23.62 -16.86 23.48
C GLU A 530 -22.39 -16.04 23.05
N SER A 531 -21.59 -16.59 22.15
CA SER A 531 -20.46 -15.92 21.48
C SER A 531 -20.83 -15.23 20.16
N HIS A 532 -22.04 -15.46 19.61
CA HIS A 532 -22.45 -14.90 18.33
C HIS A 532 -22.78 -13.40 18.42
N VAL A 533 -22.13 -12.59 17.59
CA VAL A 533 -22.35 -11.14 17.55
C VAL A 533 -23.53 -10.80 16.64
N CYS A 534 -24.52 -10.14 17.21
CA CYS A 534 -25.69 -9.59 16.53
C CYS A 534 -25.51 -8.08 16.29
N GLU A 535 -25.99 -7.57 15.16
CA GLU A 535 -26.01 -6.13 14.85
C GLU A 535 -27.43 -5.56 15.04
N VAL A 536 -27.59 -4.57 15.92
CA VAL A 536 -28.85 -3.82 16.07
C VAL A 536 -28.65 -2.39 15.60
N ARG A 537 -29.55 -1.91 14.73
CA ARG A 537 -29.54 -0.53 14.23
C ARG A 537 -30.68 0.26 14.85
N LEU A 538 -30.38 1.44 15.38
CA LEU A 538 -31.36 2.38 15.91
C LEU A 538 -31.44 3.56 14.95
N ILE A 539 -32.60 3.74 14.32
CA ILE A 539 -32.80 4.65 13.18
C ILE A 539 -33.98 5.59 13.48
N LEU A 540 -33.85 6.88 13.18
CA LEU A 540 -35.00 7.79 13.21
C LEU A 540 -35.86 7.58 11.96
N ILE A 541 -37.18 7.68 12.08
CA ILE A 541 -38.10 7.49 10.94
C ILE A 541 -37.76 8.41 9.78
N ASP A 542 -37.48 9.70 10.04
CA ASP A 542 -37.09 10.66 9.01
C ASP A 542 -35.88 10.20 8.17
N PHE A 543 -34.95 9.44 8.77
CA PHE A 543 -33.82 8.84 8.06
C PHE A 543 -34.17 7.51 7.39
N ALA A 544 -35.06 6.72 7.99
CA ALA A 544 -35.52 5.44 7.48
C ALA A 544 -36.34 5.61 6.19
N GLU A 545 -37.18 6.64 6.12
CA GLU A 545 -37.92 7.03 4.90
C GLU A 545 -36.99 7.27 3.72
N LEU A 546 -35.78 7.77 3.98
CA LEU A 546 -34.77 7.97 2.95
C LEU A 546 -34.03 6.69 2.56
N MET A 547 -34.12 5.58 3.31
CA MET A 547 -33.36 4.34 3.06
C MET A 547 -34.07 3.41 2.05
N THR A 548 -34.21 3.85 0.80
CA THR A 548 -34.75 2.98 -0.27
C THR A 548 -33.72 1.94 -0.72
N GLU A 549 -34.19 0.86 -1.36
CA GLU A 549 -33.31 -0.20 -1.87
C GLU A 549 -32.37 0.33 -2.97
N GLU A 550 -32.86 1.23 -3.82
CA GLU A 550 -32.08 1.89 -4.89
C GLU A 550 -30.96 2.74 -4.28
N ARG A 551 -31.25 3.51 -3.24
CA ARG A 551 -30.24 4.31 -2.52
C ARG A 551 -29.21 3.42 -1.85
N HIS A 552 -29.65 2.32 -1.25
CA HIS A 552 -28.72 1.34 -0.68
C HIS A 552 -27.82 0.73 -1.76
N LYS A 553 -28.36 0.45 -2.96
CA LYS A 553 -27.57 -0.03 -4.10
C LYS A 553 -26.53 0.99 -4.56
N ARG A 554 -26.93 2.26 -4.76
CA ARG A 554 -26.00 3.37 -5.08
C ARG A 554 -24.90 3.55 -4.03
N TYR A 555 -25.26 3.44 -2.75
CA TYR A 555 -24.28 3.46 -1.66
C TYR A 555 -23.27 2.32 -1.75
N VAL A 556 -23.73 1.10 -2.02
CA VAL A 556 -22.85 -0.07 -2.17
C VAL A 556 -21.90 0.13 -3.35
N GLU A 557 -22.40 0.64 -4.48
CA GLU A 557 -21.59 0.95 -5.67
C GLU A 557 -20.53 2.03 -5.37
N TYR A 558 -20.92 3.14 -4.73
CA TYR A 558 -19.99 4.19 -4.30
C TYR A 558 -18.88 3.64 -3.39
N ARG A 559 -19.29 2.91 -2.36
CA ARG A 559 -18.39 2.36 -1.35
C ARG A 559 -17.41 1.35 -1.96
N ASP A 560 -17.85 0.58 -2.94
CA ASP A 560 -17.01 -0.39 -3.63
C ASP A 560 -16.06 0.30 -4.62
N LYS A 561 -16.48 1.37 -5.32
CA LYS A 561 -15.60 2.19 -6.19
C LYS A 561 -14.49 2.93 -5.42
N ILE A 562 -14.75 3.37 -4.18
CA ILE A 562 -13.73 3.99 -3.33
C ILE A 562 -12.80 2.96 -2.68
N GLY A 563 -13.33 1.76 -2.40
CA GLY A 563 -12.58 0.69 -1.73
C GLY A 563 -11.67 -0.12 -2.66
N ALA A 564 -12.08 -0.34 -3.91
CA ALA A 564 -11.22 -0.81 -5.00
C ALA A 564 -10.21 0.27 -5.36
#